data_AF-A0A6H5L6K0-F1
#
_entry.id   AF-A0A6H5L6K0-F1
#
_cell.length_a   1.000
_cell.length_b   1.000
_cell.length_c   1.000
_cell.angle_alpha   90.00
_cell.angle_beta   90.00
_cell.angle_gamma   90.00
#
_symmetry.space_group_name_H-M   'P 1'
#
loop_
_entity.id
_entity.type
_entity.pdbx_description
1 polymer ?
#
loop_
_entity_poly.entity_id
_entity_poly.type
_entity_poly.pdbx_seq_one_letter_code
_entity_poly.pdbx_strand_id
1 'polypeptide(L)'
;MLAIMAKRVGYWAGGCLGLPTPGLDLGEVFAFWVSLDAFVVLSGAVLTAYVGISGLLARMAKDRCLPQFMLRKGDITTLSGVYTFSFLGVMTLFSVGTILLKFKRPSLPREVTVSYATTLVGITCVITAFVGNMLSKPEVVSWFLIYFMAVGFVVVLVFLRVRLLKILLKFAQPVCCGGRTFFFFQTRCGLARRFFPSFSIPYVFLFSEDGVTSSIKDQLHELQDEPFVFFCKQPDTYVINKAILYVRDNEHTNRLIVVHCSNDVEGATIKTLSKHIEMFDTMYPKIKISLLTVTGSFSPGTIDWLSQ
;
A
#
# COMPACT_ATOMS: atom_id res chain seq x y z
N MET A 1 -0.75 1.65 6.95
CA MET A 1 -2.05 1.89 7.62
C MET A 1 -2.57 0.69 8.42
N LEU A 2 -2.77 -0.49 7.82
CA LEU A 2 -3.32 -1.69 8.50
C LEU A 2 -2.53 -2.17 9.73
N ALA A 3 -1.20 -2.26 9.63
CA ALA A 3 -0.35 -2.65 10.76
C ALA A 3 -0.35 -1.62 11.91
N ILE A 4 -0.54 -0.33 11.61
CA ILE A 4 -0.62 0.74 12.62
C ILE A 4 -1.93 0.63 13.40
N MET A 5 -3.04 0.35 12.70
CA MET A 5 -4.32 0.06 13.34
C MET A 5 -4.25 -1.20 14.21
N ALA A 6 -3.64 -2.28 13.69
CA ALA A 6 -3.44 -3.52 14.44
C ALA A 6 -2.59 -3.31 15.71
N LYS A 7 -1.57 -2.44 15.66
CA LYS A 7 -0.81 -2.02 16.85
C LYS A 7 -1.70 -1.38 17.91
N ARG A 8 -2.52 -0.40 17.52
CA ARG A 8 -3.49 0.23 18.45
C ARG A 8 -4.50 -0.78 19.02
N VAL A 9 -4.87 -1.80 18.24
CA VAL A 9 -5.76 -2.88 18.73
C VAL A 9 -5.09 -3.71 19.80
N GLY A 10 -3.87 -4.18 19.56
CA GLY A 10 -3.17 -5.01 20.52
C GLY A 10 -2.80 -4.26 21.80
N TYR A 11 -2.48 -2.96 21.73
CA TYR A 11 -2.30 -2.13 22.93
C TYR A 11 -3.58 -1.99 23.76
N TRP A 12 -4.74 -1.78 23.11
CA TRP A 12 -6.02 -1.74 23.80
C TRP A 12 -6.36 -3.10 24.44
N ALA A 13 -6.15 -4.21 23.73
CA ALA A 13 -6.39 -5.55 24.24
C ALA A 13 -5.48 -5.90 25.43
N GLY A 14 -4.20 -5.51 25.37
CA GLY A 14 -3.25 -5.69 26.48
C GLY A 14 -3.63 -4.88 27.72
N GLY A 15 -4.15 -3.66 27.54
CA GLY A 15 -4.71 -2.86 28.62
C GLY A 15 -5.93 -3.49 29.28
N CYS A 16 -6.84 -4.07 28.49
CA CYS A 16 -8.02 -4.79 29.02
C CYS A 16 -7.65 -6.08 29.76
N LEU A 17 -6.54 -6.74 29.39
CA LEU A 17 -6.07 -7.99 30.00
C LEU A 17 -5.12 -7.77 31.19
N GLY A 18 -4.79 -6.51 31.53
CA GLY A 18 -3.93 -6.18 32.67
C GLY A 18 -2.50 -6.71 32.55
N LEU A 19 -2.01 -6.94 31.32
CA LEU A 19 -0.71 -7.56 31.08
C LEU A 19 0.44 -6.56 31.31
N PRO A 20 1.45 -6.88 32.13
CA PRO A 20 2.59 -5.99 32.38
C PRO A 20 3.48 -5.88 31.14
N THR A 21 3.80 -4.64 30.77
CA THR A 21 4.83 -4.30 29.77
C THR A 21 6.21 -4.51 30.38
N PRO A 22 6.74 -5.74 30.35
CA PRO A 22 7.80 -6.04 29.38
C PRO A 22 7.72 -7.46 28.75
N GLY A 23 6.67 -8.24 29.00
CA GLY A 23 6.63 -9.66 28.60
C GLY A 23 6.05 -9.94 27.20
N LEU A 24 4.90 -9.35 26.86
CA LEU A 24 4.18 -9.64 25.63
C LEU A 24 3.53 -8.36 25.08
N ASP A 25 4.21 -7.64 24.18
CA ASP A 25 3.62 -6.49 23.48
C ASP A 25 2.57 -6.99 22.46
N LEU A 26 1.33 -7.13 22.93
CA LEU A 26 0.19 -7.52 22.12
C LEU A 26 -0.01 -6.59 20.92
N GLY A 27 0.34 -5.30 21.02
CA GLY A 27 0.29 -4.36 19.90
C GLY A 27 1.19 -4.82 18.75
N GLU A 28 2.44 -5.12 19.08
CA GLU A 28 3.41 -5.59 18.10
C GLU A 28 3.07 -6.96 17.53
N VAL A 29 2.62 -7.89 18.38
CA VAL A 29 2.18 -9.23 17.97
C VAL A 29 0.98 -9.15 17.03
N PHE A 30 -0.05 -8.38 17.35
CA PHE A 30 -1.22 -8.23 16.47
C PHE A 30 -0.87 -7.56 15.14
N ALA A 31 0.00 -6.54 15.16
CA ALA A 31 0.46 -5.92 13.92
C ALA A 31 1.24 -6.88 13.03
N PHE A 32 2.08 -7.72 13.63
CA PHE A 32 2.78 -8.79 12.92
C PHE A 32 1.78 -9.78 12.30
N TRP A 33 0.83 -10.31 13.08
CA TRP A 33 -0.17 -11.27 12.60
C TRP A 33 -1.04 -10.72 11.46
N VAL A 34 -1.51 -9.48 11.57
CA VAL A 34 -2.33 -8.86 10.51
C VAL A 34 -1.50 -8.60 9.25
N SER A 35 -0.23 -8.22 9.39
CA SER A 35 0.66 -8.05 8.24
C SER A 35 0.99 -9.39 7.57
N LEU A 36 1.13 -10.45 8.35
CA LEU A 36 1.37 -11.81 7.88
C LEU A 36 0.14 -12.36 7.14
N ASP A 37 -1.06 -12.17 7.69
CA ASP A 37 -2.32 -12.55 7.05
C ASP A 37 -2.50 -11.85 5.69
N ALA A 38 -2.33 -10.52 5.66
CA ALA A 38 -2.41 -9.75 4.42
C ALA A 38 -1.41 -10.21 3.36
N PHE A 39 -0.21 -10.60 3.80
CA PHE A 39 0.82 -11.16 2.95
C PHE A 39 0.42 -12.52 2.36
N VAL A 40 -0.04 -13.45 3.20
CA VAL A 40 -0.47 -14.79 2.80
C VAL A 40 -1.67 -14.72 1.84
N VAL A 41 -2.61 -13.79 2.08
CA VAL A 41 -3.76 -13.57 1.20
C VAL A 41 -3.33 -13.04 -0.16
N LEU A 42 -2.42 -12.06 -0.20
CA LEU A 42 -1.93 -11.49 -1.46
C LEU A 42 -1.14 -12.51 -2.29
N SER A 43 -0.26 -13.29 -1.65
CA SER A 43 0.50 -14.35 -2.34
C SER A 43 -0.43 -15.48 -2.83
N GLY A 44 -1.42 -15.87 -2.02
CA GLY A 44 -2.42 -16.86 -2.40
C GLY A 44 -3.27 -16.42 -3.61
N ALA A 45 -3.68 -15.15 -3.66
CA ALA A 45 -4.44 -14.61 -4.79
C ALA A 45 -3.60 -14.61 -6.09
N VAL A 46 -2.32 -14.21 -6.02
CA VAL A 46 -1.41 -14.24 -7.17
C VAL A 46 -1.18 -15.66 -7.66
N LEU A 47 -0.99 -16.62 -6.74
CA LEU A 47 -0.81 -18.02 -7.09
C LEU A 47 -2.07 -18.60 -7.77
N THR A 48 -3.24 -18.30 -7.23
CA THR A 48 -4.53 -18.73 -7.79
C THR A 48 -4.74 -18.16 -9.21
N ALA A 49 -4.39 -16.90 -9.43
CA ALA A 49 -4.47 -16.26 -10.74
C ALA A 49 -3.49 -16.88 -11.75
N TYR A 50 -2.22 -17.08 -11.37
CA TYR A 50 -1.21 -17.68 -12.24
C TYR A 50 -1.59 -19.11 -12.67
N VAL A 51 -2.01 -19.93 -11.70
CA VAL A 51 -2.40 -21.32 -11.94
C VAL A 51 -3.72 -21.40 -12.73
N GLY A 52 -4.65 -20.48 -12.49
CA GLY A 52 -5.89 -20.35 -13.27
C GLY A 52 -5.64 -19.98 -14.73
N ILE A 53 -4.79 -18.97 -14.98
CA ILE A 53 -4.44 -18.52 -16.33
C ILE A 53 -3.70 -19.63 -17.09
N SER A 54 -2.72 -20.29 -16.48
CA SER A 54 -1.99 -21.40 -17.11
C SER A 54 -2.89 -22.60 -17.41
N GLY A 55 -3.85 -22.93 -16.53
CA GLY A 55 -4.86 -23.95 -16.80
C GLY A 55 -5.81 -23.59 -17.94
N LEU A 56 -6.26 -22.33 -18.02
CA LEU A 56 -7.11 -21.82 -19.10
C LEU A 56 -6.38 -21.81 -20.44
N LEU A 57 -5.12 -21.35 -20.46
CA LEU A 57 -4.25 -21.36 -21.63
C LEU A 57 -4.01 -22.79 -22.13
N ALA A 58 -3.80 -23.75 -21.23
CA ALA A 58 -3.68 -25.17 -21.61
C ALA A 58 -4.96 -25.70 -22.25
N ARG A 59 -6.14 -25.28 -21.77
CA ARG A 59 -7.43 -25.68 -22.33
C ARG A 59 -7.67 -25.07 -23.72
N MET A 60 -7.42 -23.77 -23.89
CA MET A 60 -7.53 -23.09 -25.19
C MET A 60 -6.51 -23.61 -26.22
N ALA A 61 -5.31 -24.00 -25.77
CA ALA A 61 -4.32 -24.65 -26.64
C ALA A 61 -4.77 -26.06 -27.06
N LYS A 62 -5.42 -26.81 -26.17
CA LYS A 62 -6.04 -28.10 -26.52
C LYS A 62 -7.17 -27.94 -27.55
N ASP A 63 -7.92 -26.85 -27.47
CA ASP A 63 -8.99 -26.48 -28.40
C ASP A 63 -8.46 -25.88 -29.73
N ARG A 64 -7.13 -25.91 -29.96
CA ARG A 64 -6.45 -25.39 -31.15
C ARG A 64 -6.64 -23.87 -31.37
N CYS A 65 -7.07 -23.14 -30.35
CA CYS A 65 -7.17 -21.67 -30.39
C CYS A 65 -5.82 -20.98 -30.13
N LEU A 66 -4.82 -21.72 -29.61
CA LEU A 66 -3.47 -21.22 -29.30
C LEU A 66 -2.38 -22.13 -29.90
N PRO A 67 -1.16 -21.61 -30.12
CA PRO A 67 -0.07 -22.39 -30.71
C PRO A 67 0.38 -23.56 -29.82
N GLN A 68 0.58 -24.73 -30.45
CA GLN A 68 0.80 -26.02 -29.78
C GLN A 68 2.05 -26.08 -28.88
N PHE A 69 3.02 -25.16 -29.06
CA PHE A 69 4.22 -25.13 -28.20
C PHE A 69 3.89 -24.79 -26.73
N MET A 70 2.75 -24.15 -26.47
CA MET A 70 2.29 -23.85 -25.10
C MET A 70 1.81 -25.09 -24.33
N LEU A 71 1.53 -26.21 -25.00
CA LEU A 71 1.13 -27.48 -24.38
C LEU A 71 2.31 -28.32 -23.88
N ARG A 72 3.51 -27.74 -23.79
CA ARG A 72 4.72 -28.51 -23.46
C ARG A 72 4.67 -29.08 -22.04
N LYS A 73 4.37 -30.39 -21.94
CA LYS A 73 4.51 -31.33 -20.81
C LYS A 73 4.34 -30.72 -19.40
N GLY A 74 3.29 -29.94 -19.18
CA GLY A 74 2.85 -29.59 -17.83
C GLY A 74 1.88 -30.65 -17.31
N ASP A 75 2.10 -31.17 -16.11
CA ASP A 75 1.10 -32.02 -15.44
C ASP A 75 -0.07 -31.15 -14.96
N ILE A 76 -1.14 -31.13 -15.76
CA ILE A 76 -2.37 -30.40 -15.46
C ILE A 76 -3.05 -30.88 -14.17
N THR A 77 -2.80 -32.11 -13.73
CA THR A 77 -3.44 -32.65 -12.52
C THR A 77 -2.79 -32.11 -11.26
N THR A 78 -1.45 -32.02 -11.25
CA THR A 78 -0.71 -31.34 -10.18
C THR A 78 -1.01 -29.85 -10.17
N LEU A 79 -1.07 -29.20 -11.34
CA LEU A 79 -1.37 -27.77 -11.46
C LEU A 79 -2.79 -27.43 -10.93
N SER A 80 -3.80 -28.21 -11.33
CA SER A 80 -5.17 -28.07 -10.82
C SER A 80 -5.26 -28.31 -9.30
N GLY A 81 -4.49 -29.26 -8.78
CA GLY A 81 -4.38 -29.48 -7.35
C GLY A 81 -3.81 -28.28 -6.58
N VAL A 82 -2.74 -27.67 -7.11
CA VAL A 82 -2.14 -26.45 -6.52
C VAL A 82 -3.13 -25.28 -6.52
N TYR A 83 -3.93 -25.13 -7.57
CA TYR A 83 -5.02 -24.13 -7.62
C TYR A 83 -6.02 -24.34 -6.48
N THR A 84 -6.48 -25.57 -6.28
CA THR A 84 -7.47 -25.92 -5.24
C THR A 84 -6.95 -25.57 -3.84
N PHE A 85 -5.70 -25.89 -3.52
CA PHE A 85 -5.11 -25.53 -2.21
C PHE A 85 -4.97 -24.02 -2.04
N SER A 86 -4.55 -23.30 -3.07
CA SER A 86 -4.40 -21.84 -3.04
C SER A 86 -5.75 -21.15 -2.80
N PHE A 87 -6.78 -21.60 -3.54
CA PHE A 87 -8.12 -21.06 -3.44
C PHE A 87 -8.76 -21.33 -2.07
N LEU A 88 -8.70 -22.58 -1.58
CA LEU A 88 -9.24 -22.94 -0.26
C LEU A 88 -8.51 -22.22 0.89
N GLY A 89 -7.19 -22.04 0.76
CA GLY A 89 -6.40 -21.26 1.71
C GLY A 89 -6.84 -19.81 1.78
N VAL A 90 -6.95 -19.12 0.62
CA VAL A 90 -7.41 -17.73 0.55
C VAL A 90 -8.84 -17.58 1.08
N MET A 91 -9.75 -18.51 0.78
CA MET A 91 -11.13 -18.48 1.30
C MET A 91 -11.20 -18.64 2.82
N THR A 92 -10.29 -19.43 3.40
CA THR A 92 -10.18 -19.59 4.86
C THR A 92 -9.71 -18.28 5.50
N LEU A 93 -8.64 -17.68 4.98
CA LEU A 93 -8.09 -16.40 5.47
C LEU A 93 -9.09 -15.26 5.31
N PHE A 94 -9.78 -15.18 4.19
CA PHE A 94 -10.84 -14.21 3.96
C PHE A 94 -11.96 -14.33 5.01
N SER A 95 -12.40 -15.56 5.29
CA SER A 95 -13.43 -15.82 6.31
C SER A 95 -12.99 -15.37 7.70
N VAL A 96 -11.73 -15.64 8.08
CA VAL A 96 -11.14 -15.13 9.33
C VAL A 96 -11.09 -13.59 9.35
N GLY A 97 -10.70 -12.97 8.23
CA GLY A 97 -10.70 -11.52 8.07
C GLY A 97 -12.08 -10.88 8.29
N THR A 98 -13.15 -11.50 7.80
CA THR A 98 -14.52 -10.99 8.02
C THR A 98 -14.96 -11.05 9.49
N ILE A 99 -14.50 -12.05 10.25
CA ILE A 99 -14.73 -12.16 11.70
C ILE A 99 -13.97 -11.06 12.44
N LEU A 100 -12.70 -10.82 12.09
CA LEU A 100 -11.88 -9.75 12.67
C LEU A 100 -12.52 -8.37 12.45
N LEU A 101 -13.08 -8.12 11.26
CA LEU A 101 -13.78 -6.86 10.96
C LEU A 101 -15.08 -6.69 11.75
N LYS A 102 -15.86 -7.78 11.96
CA LYS A 102 -17.03 -7.75 12.85
C LYS A 102 -16.67 -7.44 14.29
N PHE A 103 -15.58 -8.02 14.79
CA PHE A 103 -15.13 -7.80 16.16
C PHE A 103 -14.63 -6.37 16.37
N LYS A 104 -13.85 -5.81 15.44
CA LYS A 104 -13.18 -4.52 15.64
C LYS A 104 -14.04 -3.31 15.27
N ARG A 105 -14.95 -3.43 14.30
CA ARG A 105 -15.72 -2.28 13.79
C ARG A 105 -17.21 -2.62 13.59
N PRO A 106 -17.97 -2.77 14.70
CA PRO A 106 -19.39 -3.10 14.64
C PRO A 106 -20.27 -1.93 14.16
N SER A 107 -19.79 -0.69 14.27
CA SER A 107 -20.56 0.54 13.95
C SER A 107 -20.58 0.93 12.47
N LEU A 108 -19.97 0.13 11.57
CA LEU A 108 -20.10 0.35 10.13
C LEU A 108 -21.51 -0.05 9.68
N PRO A 109 -22.25 0.80 8.95
CA PRO A 109 -23.55 0.44 8.39
C PRO A 109 -23.38 -0.72 7.40
N ARG A 110 -24.18 -1.78 7.54
CA ARG A 110 -24.17 -2.97 6.67
C ARG A 110 -25.58 -3.20 6.15
N GLU A 111 -25.72 -3.41 4.84
CA GLU A 111 -27.00 -3.74 4.22
C GLU A 111 -27.49 -5.14 4.62
N VAL A 112 -26.55 -6.06 4.91
CA VAL A 112 -26.85 -7.44 5.33
C VAL A 112 -26.04 -7.82 6.56
N THR A 113 -26.73 -8.24 7.63
CA THR A 113 -26.12 -8.72 8.87
C THR A 113 -26.17 -10.24 8.93
N VAL A 114 -25.03 -10.90 8.71
CA VAL A 114 -24.89 -12.36 8.88
C VAL A 114 -24.56 -12.67 10.35
N SER A 115 -25.07 -13.78 10.91
CA SER A 115 -24.68 -14.23 12.26
C SER A 115 -23.21 -14.70 12.33
N TYR A 116 -22.58 -14.68 13.50
CA TYR A 116 -21.25 -15.27 13.71
C TYR A 116 -21.24 -16.79 13.47
N ALA A 117 -22.36 -17.46 13.79
CA ALA A 117 -22.52 -18.90 13.61
C ALA A 117 -22.40 -19.32 12.14
N THR A 118 -23.05 -18.60 11.23
CA THR A 118 -22.98 -18.90 9.78
C THR A 118 -21.56 -18.78 9.25
N THR A 119 -20.80 -17.78 9.72
CA THR A 119 -19.39 -17.61 9.34
C THR A 119 -18.51 -18.74 9.90
N LEU A 120 -18.76 -19.18 11.15
CA LEU A 120 -18.06 -20.32 11.74
C LEU A 120 -18.31 -21.62 10.97
N VAL A 121 -19.56 -21.90 10.58
CA VAL A 121 -19.90 -23.07 9.76
C VAL A 121 -19.20 -23.02 8.40
N GLY A 122 -19.13 -21.84 7.77
CA GLY A 122 -18.38 -21.67 6.52
C GLY A 122 -16.90 -22.03 6.69
N ILE A 123 -16.27 -21.55 7.76
CA ILE A 123 -14.86 -21.84 8.07
C ILE A 123 -14.64 -23.35 8.28
N THR A 124 -15.49 -24.01 9.08
CA THR A 124 -15.32 -25.45 9.33
C THR A 124 -15.50 -26.28 8.05
N CYS A 125 -16.45 -25.93 7.19
CA CYS A 125 -16.63 -26.58 5.89
C CYS A 125 -15.39 -26.41 4.99
N VAL A 126 -14.84 -25.20 4.88
CA VAL A 126 -13.66 -24.93 4.05
C VAL A 126 -12.42 -25.63 4.60
N ILE A 127 -12.22 -25.66 5.92
CA ILE A 127 -11.12 -26.41 6.56
C ILE A 127 -11.26 -27.90 6.27
N THR A 128 -12.46 -28.45 6.39
CA THR A 128 -12.72 -29.87 6.08
C THR A 128 -12.41 -30.17 4.62
N ALA A 129 -12.80 -29.29 3.69
CA ALA A 129 -12.46 -29.42 2.27
C ALA A 129 -10.94 -29.34 2.03
N PHE A 130 -10.23 -28.43 2.72
CA PHE A 130 -8.78 -28.31 2.63
C PHE A 130 -8.08 -29.59 3.08
N VAL A 131 -8.44 -30.12 4.24
CA VAL A 131 -7.89 -31.37 4.79
C VAL A 131 -8.26 -32.56 3.89
N GLY A 132 -9.48 -32.64 3.38
CA GLY A 132 -9.90 -33.70 2.46
C GLY A 132 -9.09 -33.73 1.17
N ASN A 133 -8.78 -32.56 0.59
CA ASN A 133 -7.89 -32.46 -0.57
C ASN A 133 -6.45 -32.84 -0.20
N MET A 134 -5.97 -32.43 0.98
CA MET A 134 -4.63 -32.74 1.50
C MET A 134 -4.41 -34.24 1.65
N LEU A 135 -5.40 -34.97 2.17
CA LEU A 135 -5.33 -36.42 2.36
C LEU A 135 -5.43 -37.20 1.04
N SER A 136 -6.13 -36.66 0.04
CA SER A 136 -6.33 -37.35 -1.24
C SER A 136 -5.05 -37.47 -2.07
N LYS A 137 -4.22 -36.41 -2.13
CA LYS A 137 -2.95 -36.38 -2.87
C LYS A 137 -1.91 -35.53 -2.13
N PRO A 138 -1.15 -36.10 -1.17
CA PRO A 138 -0.20 -35.34 -0.38
C PRO A 138 0.97 -34.78 -1.20
N GLU A 139 1.30 -35.40 -2.33
CA GLU A 139 2.37 -34.93 -3.24
C GLU A 139 2.10 -33.51 -3.77
N VAL A 140 0.85 -33.16 -4.04
CA VAL A 140 0.45 -31.84 -4.54
C VAL A 140 0.69 -30.75 -3.50
N VAL A 141 0.61 -31.09 -2.21
CA VAL A 141 0.82 -30.14 -1.10
C VAL A 141 2.26 -29.64 -1.09
N SER A 142 3.23 -30.51 -1.37
CA SER A 142 4.63 -30.13 -1.47
C SER A 142 4.86 -29.13 -2.60
N TRP A 143 4.27 -29.38 -3.78
CA TRP A 143 4.32 -28.43 -4.91
C TRP A 143 3.67 -27.09 -4.54
N PHE A 144 2.48 -27.12 -3.93
CA PHE A 144 1.80 -25.93 -3.46
C PHE A 144 2.68 -25.10 -2.50
N LEU A 145 3.35 -25.74 -1.53
CA LEU A 145 4.25 -25.05 -0.60
C LEU A 145 5.45 -24.41 -1.30
N ILE A 146 6.07 -25.08 -2.26
CA ILE A 146 7.19 -24.50 -3.04
C ILE A 146 6.72 -23.27 -3.82
N TYR A 147 5.59 -23.36 -4.52
CA TYR A 147 5.03 -22.22 -5.25
C TYR A 147 4.63 -21.08 -4.31
N PHE A 148 4.01 -21.39 -3.17
CA PHE A 148 3.61 -20.41 -2.17
C PHE A 148 4.83 -19.68 -1.58
N MET A 149 5.92 -20.39 -1.30
CA MET A 149 7.16 -19.79 -0.81
C MET A 149 7.86 -18.94 -1.87
N ALA A 150 7.89 -19.38 -3.13
CA ALA A 150 8.50 -18.61 -4.22
C ALA A 150 7.74 -17.30 -4.51
N VAL A 151 6.40 -17.39 -4.68
CA VAL A 151 5.54 -16.22 -4.89
C VAL A 151 5.54 -15.34 -3.62
N GLY A 152 5.47 -15.97 -2.46
CA GLY A 152 5.59 -15.30 -1.17
C GLY A 152 6.88 -14.50 -1.08
N PHE A 153 8.03 -15.08 -1.43
CA PHE A 153 9.30 -14.37 -1.42
C PHE A 153 9.28 -13.12 -2.31
N VAL A 154 8.75 -13.21 -3.53
CA VAL A 154 8.58 -12.05 -4.42
C VAL A 154 7.68 -11.00 -3.78
N VAL A 155 6.57 -11.41 -3.17
CA VAL A 155 5.66 -10.50 -2.47
C VAL A 155 6.36 -9.86 -1.25
N VAL A 156 7.20 -10.59 -0.51
CA VAL A 156 8.00 -10.04 0.60
C VAL A 156 8.97 -8.99 0.06
N LEU A 157 9.64 -9.25 -1.07
CA LEU A 157 10.53 -8.27 -1.70
C LEU A 157 9.77 -6.99 -2.08
N VAL A 158 8.54 -7.12 -2.59
CA VAL A 158 7.68 -5.96 -2.89
C VAL A 158 7.27 -5.21 -1.62
N PHE A 159 6.88 -5.92 -0.54
CA PHE A 159 6.56 -5.27 0.74
C PHE A 159 7.77 -4.61 1.39
N LEU A 160 8.95 -5.22 1.25
CA LEU A 160 10.20 -4.68 1.76
C LEU A 160 10.85 -3.70 0.77
N ARG A 161 10.27 -3.41 -0.40
CA ARG A 161 10.91 -2.62 -1.47
C ARG A 161 11.54 -1.32 -0.97
N VAL A 162 10.85 -0.60 -0.09
CA VAL A 162 11.33 0.67 0.48
C VAL A 162 12.37 0.47 1.59
N ARG A 163 12.27 -0.61 2.38
CA ARG A 163 13.25 -0.96 3.43
C ARG A 163 14.53 -1.51 2.82
N LEU A 164 14.43 -2.37 1.82
CA LEU A 164 15.55 -2.90 1.04
C LEU A 164 16.30 -1.76 0.37
N LEU A 165 15.60 -0.83 -0.28
CA LEU A 165 16.26 0.35 -0.88
C LEU A 165 17.02 1.18 0.16
N LYS A 166 16.45 1.39 1.37
CA LYS A 166 17.12 2.12 2.46
C LYS A 166 18.31 1.34 3.06
N ILE A 167 18.20 0.02 3.21
CA ILE A 167 19.28 -0.84 3.72
C ILE A 167 20.41 -0.92 2.71
N LEU A 168 20.08 -1.09 1.42
CA LEU A 168 21.02 -1.11 0.31
C LEU A 168 21.76 0.24 0.20
N LEU A 169 21.06 1.37 0.34
CA LEU A 169 21.68 2.70 0.41
C LEU A 169 22.60 2.84 1.64
N LYS A 170 22.20 2.33 2.82
CA LYS A 170 23.05 2.34 4.03
C LYS A 170 24.28 1.45 3.91
N PHE A 171 24.19 0.32 3.20
CA PHE A 171 25.30 -0.59 2.93
C PHE A 171 26.22 -0.08 1.81
N ALA A 172 25.71 0.76 0.89
CA ALA A 172 26.52 1.45 -0.10
C ALA A 172 27.35 2.60 0.50
N GLN A 173 26.88 3.25 1.58
CA GLN A 173 27.60 4.33 2.25
C GLN A 173 28.98 3.98 2.84
N PRO A 174 29.24 2.80 3.45
CA PRO A 174 30.56 2.45 3.95
C PRO A 174 31.58 2.15 2.85
N VAL A 175 31.18 1.99 1.59
CA VAL A 175 32.12 1.78 0.47
C VAL A 175 32.67 3.11 -0.05
N CYS A 176 31.96 4.23 0.12
CA CYS A 176 32.38 5.55 -0.38
C CYS A 176 32.97 6.49 0.70
N CYS A 177 32.96 6.12 1.98
CA CYS A 177 33.57 6.94 3.04
C CYS A 177 34.88 6.32 3.57
N GLY A 178 35.82 6.12 2.65
CA GLY A 178 37.23 5.93 2.93
C GLY A 178 38.06 7.08 2.36
N GLY A 179 37.81 8.32 2.77
CA GLY A 179 38.60 9.46 2.32
C GLY A 179 38.04 10.80 2.78
N ARG A 180 38.85 11.57 3.51
CA ARG A 180 38.48 12.81 4.19
C ARG A 180 38.44 14.02 3.23
N THR A 181 37.74 15.06 3.69
CA THR A 181 38.00 16.50 3.49
C THR A 181 37.12 17.22 2.46
N PHE A 182 36.15 17.98 2.99
CA PHE A 182 35.89 19.41 2.71
C PHE A 182 36.53 19.99 1.43
N PHE A 183 35.72 20.49 0.48
CA PHE A 183 35.73 21.90 0.06
C PHE A 183 34.60 22.23 -0.94
N PHE A 184 34.00 23.39 -0.69
CA PHE A 184 33.00 24.08 -1.50
C PHE A 184 33.70 24.68 -2.73
N PHE A 185 33.26 24.40 -3.97
CA PHE A 185 33.54 25.29 -5.10
C PHE A 185 32.52 25.22 -6.23
N GLN A 186 31.97 26.39 -6.54
CA GLN A 186 31.02 26.71 -7.58
C GLN A 186 31.75 26.95 -8.91
N THR A 187 31.39 26.25 -10.00
CA THR A 187 31.50 26.87 -11.35
C THR A 187 30.62 26.23 -12.43
N ARG A 188 30.05 27.12 -13.24
CA ARG A 188 29.26 26.93 -14.47
C ARG A 188 29.96 26.05 -15.52
N CYS A 189 29.18 25.32 -16.34
CA CYS A 189 29.29 25.39 -17.80
C CYS A 189 28.08 24.78 -18.50
N GLY A 190 27.35 25.61 -19.26
CA GLY A 190 26.34 25.18 -20.23
C GLY A 190 26.99 25.05 -21.61
N LEU A 191 26.89 23.88 -22.25
CA LEU A 191 27.27 23.73 -23.66
C LEU A 191 26.60 22.53 -24.37
N ALA A 192 25.99 21.58 -23.66
CA ALA A 192 25.54 20.32 -24.27
C ALA A 192 24.03 20.24 -24.59
N ARG A 193 23.32 21.38 -24.71
CA ARG A 193 21.86 21.40 -24.98
C ARG A 193 21.49 21.45 -26.47
N ARG A 194 22.43 21.26 -27.41
CA ARG A 194 22.22 21.69 -28.81
C ARG A 194 22.07 20.61 -29.87
N PHE A 195 22.21 19.30 -29.58
CA PHE A 195 22.48 18.37 -30.68
C PHE A 195 21.42 17.31 -31.09
N PHE A 196 20.54 16.75 -30.25
CA PHE A 196 19.63 15.70 -30.75
C PHE A 196 18.24 15.63 -30.05
N PRO A 197 17.11 15.89 -30.76
CA PRO A 197 15.78 16.00 -30.17
C PRO A 197 14.83 14.81 -30.40
N SER A 198 15.27 13.63 -30.86
CA SER A 198 14.34 12.51 -31.11
C SER A 198 14.97 11.13 -30.99
N PHE A 199 14.25 10.22 -30.34
CA PHE A 199 14.34 8.75 -30.32
C PHE A 199 14.90 8.06 -29.05
N SER A 200 14.23 6.96 -28.69
CA SER A 200 13.94 6.47 -27.33
C SER A 200 14.72 5.23 -26.87
N ILE A 201 15.04 5.22 -25.56
CA ILE A 201 14.95 4.09 -24.59
C ILE A 201 16.04 2.97 -24.63
N PRO A 202 16.53 2.45 -23.46
CA PRO A 202 17.63 3.04 -22.70
C PRO A 202 18.43 1.96 -21.93
N TYR A 203 19.41 1.29 -22.52
CA TYR A 203 20.23 0.37 -21.73
C TYR A 203 21.69 0.53 -22.11
N VAL A 204 22.52 0.59 -21.06
CA VAL A 204 23.98 0.64 -21.12
C VAL A 204 24.53 2.04 -21.38
N PHE A 205 24.80 2.79 -20.31
CA PHE A 205 26.05 3.53 -20.18
C PHE A 205 26.39 3.68 -18.69
N LEU A 206 27.69 3.63 -18.39
CA LEU A 206 28.31 3.76 -17.08
C LEU A 206 27.82 5.03 -16.35
N PHE A 207 27.14 4.90 -15.20
CA PHE A 207 26.62 6.06 -14.47
C PHE A 207 27.43 6.39 -13.22
N SER A 208 28.19 7.49 -13.39
CA SER A 208 28.84 8.35 -12.41
C SER A 208 28.05 8.55 -11.10
N GLU A 209 28.79 8.57 -9.99
CA GLU A 209 28.36 8.50 -8.57
C GLU A 209 27.47 9.65 -8.04
N ASP A 210 27.11 10.67 -8.83
CA ASP A 210 26.33 11.81 -8.30
C ASP A 210 24.83 11.77 -8.63
N GLY A 211 24.40 10.92 -9.59
CA GLY A 211 23.02 10.95 -10.11
C GLY A 211 22.02 10.05 -9.40
N VAL A 212 22.45 8.94 -8.78
CA VAL A 212 21.54 7.91 -8.25
C VAL A 212 20.97 8.32 -6.89
N THR A 213 21.77 8.96 -6.04
CA THR A 213 21.30 9.49 -4.75
C THR A 213 20.42 10.73 -4.91
N SER A 214 20.60 11.52 -5.97
CA SER A 214 19.67 12.57 -6.33
C SER A 214 18.41 11.97 -6.92
N SER A 215 18.48 11.08 -7.92
CA SER A 215 17.27 10.47 -8.52
C SER A 215 16.38 9.72 -7.53
N ILE A 216 16.93 9.06 -6.51
CA ILE A 216 16.11 8.40 -5.47
C ILE A 216 15.53 9.41 -4.48
N LYS A 217 16.25 10.51 -4.18
CA LYS A 217 15.70 11.63 -3.41
C LYS A 217 14.63 12.36 -4.21
N ASP A 218 14.85 12.56 -5.51
CA ASP A 218 13.96 13.23 -6.43
C ASP A 218 12.68 12.40 -6.63
N GLN A 219 12.77 11.08 -6.81
CA GLN A 219 11.61 10.18 -6.84
C GLN A 219 10.89 10.07 -5.48
N LEU A 220 11.60 10.26 -4.37
CA LEU A 220 10.97 10.32 -3.04
C LEU A 220 10.27 11.67 -2.83
N HIS A 221 10.86 12.77 -3.29
CA HIS A 221 10.26 14.10 -3.28
C HIS A 221 9.03 14.12 -4.20
N GLU A 222 9.10 13.49 -5.37
CA GLU A 222 7.99 13.38 -6.33
C GLU A 222 6.77 12.63 -5.74
N LEU A 223 6.99 11.64 -4.87
CA LEU A 223 5.91 10.98 -4.10
C LEU A 223 5.41 11.78 -2.88
N GLN A 224 6.23 12.67 -2.33
CA GLN A 224 5.87 13.55 -1.20
C GLN A 224 5.25 14.88 -1.66
N ASP A 225 5.36 15.19 -2.95
CA ASP A 225 4.92 16.44 -3.57
C ASP A 225 3.46 16.40 -4.06
N GLU A 226 2.83 15.22 -4.10
CA GLU A 226 1.40 15.12 -4.42
C GLU A 226 0.57 15.79 -3.31
N PRO A 227 -0.18 16.88 -3.62
CA PRO A 227 -0.87 17.65 -2.60
C PRO A 227 -2.11 16.91 -2.09
N PHE A 228 -2.27 16.81 -0.77
CA PHE A 228 -3.54 16.36 -0.18
C PHE A 228 -4.53 17.52 -0.19
N VAL A 229 -5.69 17.31 -0.82
CA VAL A 229 -6.75 18.31 -0.92
C VAL A 229 -7.81 18.07 0.16
N PHE A 230 -8.02 19.08 1.01
CA PHE A 230 -9.01 19.06 2.09
C PHE A 230 -10.11 20.10 1.86
N PHE A 231 -11.33 19.65 1.63
CA PHE A 231 -12.49 20.54 1.45
C PHE A 231 -13.05 21.00 2.81
N CYS A 232 -13.00 22.30 3.05
CA CYS A 232 -13.45 22.93 4.29
C CYS A 232 -14.75 23.69 4.07
N LYS A 233 -15.83 23.29 4.76
CA LYS A 233 -17.15 23.94 4.65
C LYS A 233 -17.27 25.22 5.48
N GLN A 234 -16.67 25.23 6.67
CA GLN A 234 -16.75 26.32 7.64
C GLN A 234 -15.37 26.61 8.23
N PRO A 235 -15.05 27.85 8.61
CA PRO A 235 -13.74 28.24 9.13
C PRO A 235 -13.53 27.81 10.59
N ASP A 236 -13.70 26.51 10.89
CA ASP A 236 -13.48 25.93 12.22
C ASP A 236 -12.04 25.41 12.38
N THR A 237 -11.32 26.03 13.31
CA THR A 237 -9.95 25.67 13.69
C THR A 237 -9.81 24.21 14.15
N TYR A 238 -10.83 23.65 14.82
CA TYR A 238 -10.79 22.27 15.31
C TYR A 238 -10.76 21.26 14.15
N VAL A 239 -11.64 21.46 13.16
CA VAL A 239 -11.75 20.57 11.99
C VAL A 239 -10.45 20.60 11.16
N ILE A 240 -9.87 21.79 10.98
CA ILE A 240 -8.60 21.97 10.27
C ILE A 240 -7.46 21.27 11.01
N ASN A 241 -7.36 21.44 12.34
CA ASN A 241 -6.32 20.79 13.14
C ASN A 241 -6.42 19.26 13.05
N LYS A 242 -7.64 18.71 13.08
CA LYS A 242 -7.86 17.27 12.92
C LYS A 242 -7.43 16.78 11.54
N ALA A 243 -7.69 17.54 10.48
CA ALA A 243 -7.25 17.23 9.13
C ALA A 243 -5.72 17.24 9.03
N ILE A 244 -5.04 18.24 9.60
CA ILE A 244 -3.57 18.33 9.63
C ILE A 244 -2.96 17.12 10.35
N LEU A 245 -3.48 16.76 11.52
CA LEU A 245 -3.00 15.60 12.27
C LEU A 245 -3.22 14.29 11.51
N TYR A 246 -4.34 14.16 10.79
CA TYR A 246 -4.59 13.01 9.95
C TYR A 246 -3.54 12.88 8.84
N VAL A 247 -3.28 13.97 8.10
CA VAL A 247 -2.28 14.00 7.02
C VAL A 247 -0.90 13.65 7.57
N ARG A 248 -0.50 14.25 8.69
CA ARG A 248 0.79 13.99 9.33
C ARG A 248 0.99 12.52 9.74
N ASP A 249 -0.05 11.90 10.27
CA ASP A 249 0.06 10.57 10.89
C ASP A 249 -0.24 9.42 9.91
N ASN A 250 -0.97 9.69 8.81
CA ASN A 250 -1.49 8.64 7.91
C ASN A 250 -1.11 8.82 6.44
N GLU A 251 -0.80 10.05 6.00
CA GLU A 251 -0.46 10.32 4.60
C GLU A 251 1.05 10.49 4.43
N HIS A 252 1.52 10.21 3.21
CA HIS A 252 2.94 10.32 2.87
C HIS A 252 3.34 11.71 2.33
N THR A 253 2.39 12.64 2.19
CA THR A 253 2.62 13.99 1.64
C THR A 253 2.90 15.05 2.70
N ASN A 254 3.68 16.05 2.33
CA ASN A 254 3.98 17.23 3.15
C ASN A 254 3.27 18.50 2.63
N ARG A 255 2.36 18.38 1.66
CA ARG A 255 1.61 19.50 1.10
C ARG A 255 0.11 19.31 1.33
N LEU A 256 -0.51 20.27 2.02
CA LEU A 256 -1.93 20.29 2.31
C LEU A 256 -2.56 21.51 1.62
N ILE A 257 -3.53 21.28 0.74
CA ILE A 257 -4.32 22.33 0.11
C ILE A 257 -5.70 22.31 0.76
N VAL A 258 -6.05 23.38 1.48
CA VAL A 258 -7.39 23.57 2.02
C VAL A 258 -8.22 24.30 0.99
N VAL A 259 -9.26 23.65 0.47
CA VAL A 259 -10.18 24.23 -0.52
C VAL A 259 -11.44 24.71 0.19
N HIS A 260 -11.80 25.96 -0.01
CA HIS A 260 -13.05 26.53 0.49
C HIS A 260 -13.88 27.05 -0.68
N CYS A 261 -15.04 26.42 -0.90
CA CYS A 261 -16.03 26.87 -1.87
C CYS A 261 -17.04 27.77 -1.14
N SER A 262 -17.11 29.03 -1.53
CA SER A 262 -18.08 29.99 -0.98
C SER A 262 -18.71 30.82 -2.09
N ASN A 263 -20.00 31.13 -1.89
CA ASN A 263 -20.75 32.08 -2.72
C ASN A 263 -20.75 33.49 -2.13
N ASP A 264 -20.13 33.70 -0.96
CA ASP A 264 -20.13 35.01 -0.29
C ASP A 264 -19.25 36.01 -1.04
N VAL A 265 -19.88 37.08 -1.51
CA VAL A 265 -19.21 38.23 -2.13
C VAL A 265 -18.45 39.07 -1.09
N GLU A 266 -18.88 39.03 0.18
CA GLU A 266 -18.31 39.84 1.27
C GLU A 266 -16.97 39.31 1.82
N GLY A 267 -16.65 38.03 1.57
CA GLY A 267 -15.34 37.44 1.87
C GLY A 267 -14.90 37.43 3.34
N ALA A 268 -15.79 37.71 4.30
CA ALA A 268 -15.45 37.72 5.73
C ALA A 268 -15.01 36.34 6.24
N THR A 269 -15.66 35.28 5.76
CA THR A 269 -15.33 33.88 6.02
C THR A 269 -13.96 33.50 5.46
N ILE A 270 -13.66 33.95 4.23
CA ILE A 270 -12.37 33.74 3.56
C ILE A 270 -11.23 34.40 4.36
N LYS A 271 -11.43 35.64 4.83
CA LYS A 271 -10.42 36.36 5.63
C LYS A 271 -10.12 35.64 6.95
N THR A 272 -11.15 35.15 7.64
CA THR A 272 -10.98 34.38 8.88
C THR A 272 -10.24 33.07 8.62
N LEU A 273 -10.62 32.35 7.57
CA LEU A 273 -9.97 31.09 7.18
C LEU A 273 -8.50 31.29 6.80
N SER A 274 -8.19 32.37 6.07
CA SER A 274 -6.82 32.74 5.70
C SER A 274 -5.94 32.93 6.94
N LYS A 275 -6.44 33.63 7.96
CA LYS A 275 -5.72 33.82 9.23
C LYS A 275 -5.47 32.50 9.95
N HIS A 276 -6.46 31.62 9.99
CA HIS A 276 -6.30 30.30 10.60
C HIS A 276 -5.25 29.45 9.87
N ILE A 277 -5.24 29.49 8.54
CA ILE A 277 -4.28 28.71 7.74
C ILE A 277 -2.86 29.25 7.89
N GLU A 278 -2.67 30.57 7.88
CA GLU A 278 -1.36 31.19 8.11
C GLU A 278 -0.81 30.84 9.50
N MET A 279 -1.68 30.85 10.51
CA MET A 279 -1.35 30.40 11.86
C MET A 279 -0.92 28.91 11.87
N PHE A 280 -1.63 28.04 11.15
CA PHE A 280 -1.28 26.62 11.09
C PHE A 280 -0.01 26.32 10.30
N ASP A 281 0.26 27.02 9.19
CA ASP A 281 1.51 26.87 8.43
C ASP A 281 2.72 27.20 9.31
N THR A 282 2.58 28.19 10.19
CA THR A 282 3.60 28.56 11.18
C THR A 282 3.75 27.50 12.29
N MET A 283 2.65 26.95 12.80
CA MET A 283 2.69 25.92 13.86
C MET A 283 3.26 24.58 13.38
N TYR A 284 3.09 24.25 12.10
CA TYR A 284 3.45 22.95 11.54
C TYR A 284 4.51 23.08 10.42
N PRO A 285 5.77 23.43 10.73
CA PRO A 285 6.79 23.77 9.72
C PRO A 285 7.18 22.61 8.78
N LYS A 286 6.76 21.38 9.10
CA LYS A 286 7.02 20.18 8.28
C LYS A 286 5.98 19.95 7.19
N ILE A 287 4.83 20.65 7.24
CA ILE A 287 3.73 20.51 6.28
C ILE A 287 3.46 21.90 5.71
N LYS A 288 3.53 22.04 4.39
CA LYS A 288 3.16 23.28 3.70
C LYS A 288 1.66 23.32 3.51
N ILE A 289 1.02 24.32 4.12
CA ILE A 289 -0.44 24.48 4.07
C ILE A 289 -0.78 25.67 3.18
N SER A 290 -1.67 25.46 2.21
CA SER A 290 -2.10 26.49 1.27
C SER A 290 -3.63 26.58 1.25
N LEU A 291 -4.16 27.79 1.09
CA LEU A 291 -5.60 28.04 0.95
C LEU A 291 -5.96 28.26 -0.52
N LEU A 292 -6.91 27.50 -1.04
CA LEU A 292 -7.53 27.71 -2.35
C LEU A 292 -9.00 28.11 -2.15
N THR A 293 -9.36 29.32 -2.59
CA THR A 293 -10.72 29.83 -2.52
C THR A 293 -11.40 29.71 -3.88
N VAL A 294 -12.55 29.05 -3.94
CA VAL A 294 -13.32 28.86 -5.17
C VAL A 294 -14.65 29.58 -5.02
N THR A 295 -14.96 30.48 -5.95
CA THR A 295 -16.25 31.16 -6.02
C THR A 295 -17.28 30.22 -6.62
N GLY A 296 -18.16 29.67 -5.80
CA GLY A 296 -19.16 28.71 -6.24
C GLY A 296 -19.64 27.78 -5.13
N SER A 297 -20.72 27.04 -5.39
CA SER A 297 -21.19 25.99 -4.51
C SER A 297 -20.35 24.72 -4.67
N PHE A 298 -20.27 23.93 -3.59
CA PHE A 298 -19.65 22.61 -3.64
C PHE A 298 -20.55 21.66 -4.44
N SER A 299 -20.20 21.45 -5.71
CA SER A 299 -20.93 20.59 -6.64
C SER A 299 -19.99 19.58 -7.32
N PRO A 300 -20.47 18.43 -7.80
CA PRO A 300 -19.65 17.46 -8.53
C PRO A 300 -18.91 18.07 -9.74
N GLY A 301 -19.55 19.01 -10.45
CA GLY A 301 -18.91 19.72 -11.57
C GLY A 301 -17.76 20.63 -11.13
N THR A 302 -17.88 21.27 -9.96
CA THR A 302 -16.80 22.07 -9.38
C THR A 302 -15.60 21.19 -8.99
N ILE A 303 -15.86 19.98 -8.50
CA ILE A 303 -14.81 19.02 -8.12
C ILE A 303 -14.09 18.50 -9.37
N ASP A 304 -14.83 18.16 -10.42
CA ASP A 304 -14.26 17.72 -11.70
C ASP A 304 -13.36 18.81 -12.31
N TRP A 305 -13.82 20.06 -12.29
CA TRP A 305 -13.04 21.21 -12.73
C TRP A 305 -11.75 21.43 -11.91
N LEU A 306 -11.79 21.22 -10.59
CA LEU A 306 -10.61 21.31 -9.72
C LEU A 306 -9.62 20.15 -9.88
N SER A 307 -10.07 19.04 -10.48
CA SER A 307 -9.25 17.84 -10.66
C SER A 307 -8.44 17.82 -11.96
N GLN A 308 -8.76 18.73 -12.89
CA GLN A 308 -8.06 18.93 -14.16
C GLN A 308 -6.81 19.81 -13.98
#